data_AF-A0A1S8D483-F1
#
_entry.id   AF-A0A1S8D483-F1
#
_cell.length_a   1.000
_cell.length_b   1.000
_cell.length_c   1.000
_cell.angle_alpha   90.00
_cell.angle_beta   90.00
_cell.angle_gamma   90.00
#
_symmetry.space_group_name_H-M   'P 1'
#
loop_
_entity.id
_entity.type
_entity.pdbx_description
1 polymer ?
#
loop_
_entity_poly.entity_id
_entity_poly.type
_entity_poly.pdbx_seq_one_letter_code
_entity_poly.pdbx_strand_id
1 'polypeptide(L)' 'MRSVEEIIRLAGGAEAVASRCGVGSEAVRKWRQARAIPPKHWPALLAATGLSFGDMPGASVTVPADPA' A
#
# COMPACT_ATOMS: atom_id res chain seq x y z
N MET A 1 5.97 8.32 4.50
CA MET A 1 5.54 6.93 4.21
C MET A 1 4.06 6.81 4.49
N ARG A 2 3.27 6.27 3.56
CA ARG A 2 1.87 5.93 3.85
C ARG A 2 1.76 4.57 4.52
N SER A 3 0.77 4.42 5.40
CA SER A 3 0.45 3.13 5.99
C SER A 3 -0.40 2.27 5.03
N VAL A 4 -0.39 0.95 5.23
CA VAL A 4 -1.29 0.03 4.50
C VAL A 4 -2.75 0.43 4.66
N GLU A 5 -3.13 0.92 5.84
CA GLU A 5 -4.49 1.33 6.15
C GLU A 5 -4.91 2.59 5.37
N GLU A 6 -4.03 3.58 5.24
CA GLU A 6 -4.25 4.74 4.37
C GLU A 6 -4.39 4.35 2.91
N ILE A 7 -3.55 3.46 2.40
CA ILE A 7 -3.63 2.99 1.01
C ILE A 7 -4.97 2.32 0.75
N ILE A 8 -5.41 1.47 1.67
CA ILE A 8 -6.72 0.81 1.58
C ILE A 8 -7.84 1.84 1.61
N ARG A 9 -7.77 2.85 2.48
CA ARG A 9 -8.75 3.94 2.54
C ARG A 9 -8.82 4.73 1.23
N LEU A 10 -7.67 5.09 0.65
CA LEU A 10 -7.59 5.82 -0.62
C LEU A 10 -8.12 5.00 -1.80
N ALA A 11 -7.89 3.70 -1.79
CA ALA A 11 -8.45 2.79 -2.78
C ALA A 11 -9.98 2.62 -2.65
N GLY A 12 -10.63 3.20 -1.64
CA GLY A 12 -12.08 3.07 -1.43
C GLY A 12 -12.46 1.90 -0.51
N GLY A 13 -11.53 1.41 0.30
CA GLY A 13 -11.78 0.38 1.33
C GLY A 13 -11.27 -1.01 0.97
N ALA A 14 -11.41 -1.94 1.92
CA ALA A 14 -10.81 -3.27 1.84
C ALA A 14 -11.39 -4.12 0.69
N GLU A 15 -12.71 -4.07 0.48
CA GLU A 15 -13.39 -4.77 -0.62
C GLU A 15 -12.96 -4.24 -1.99
N ALA A 16 -12.81 -2.93 -2.11
CA ALA A 16 -12.37 -2.30 -3.35
C ALA A 16 -10.90 -2.66 -3.67
N VAL A 17 -10.05 -2.80 -2.65
CA VAL A 17 -8.68 -3.32 -2.83
C VAL A 17 -8.69 -4.79 -3.22
N ALA A 18 -9.49 -5.61 -2.54
CA ALA A 18 -9.59 -7.05 -2.77
C ALA A 18 -10.02 -7.33 -4.23
N SER A 19 -11.11 -6.70 -4.68
CA SER A 19 -11.63 -6.82 -6.03
C SER A 19 -10.61 -6.42 -7.10
N ARG A 20 -9.94 -5.27 -6.93
CA ARG A 20 -8.94 -4.79 -7.91
C ARG A 20 -7.67 -5.63 -7.94
N CYS A 21 -7.26 -6.18 -6.81
CA CYS A 21 -6.09 -7.05 -6.71
C CYS A 21 -6.40 -8.51 -7.08
N GLY A 22 -7.67 -8.86 -7.35
CA GLY A 22 -8.10 -10.23 -7.62
C GLY A 22 -7.88 -11.18 -6.44
N VAL A 23 -8.00 -10.67 -5.21
CA VAL A 23 -7.82 -11.44 -3.97
C VAL A 23 -9.09 -11.40 -3.11
N GLY A 24 -9.20 -12.30 -2.13
CA GLY A 24 -10.26 -12.23 -1.12
C GLY A 24 -10.01 -11.14 -0.06
N SER A 25 -11.08 -10.69 0.60
CA SER A 25 -11.03 -9.68 1.68
C SER A 25 -10.13 -10.10 2.86
N GLU A 26 -10.04 -11.40 3.14
CA GLU A 26 -9.11 -11.96 4.14
C GLU A 26 -7.63 -11.71 3.79
N ALA A 27 -7.26 -11.64 2.51
CA ALA A 27 -5.90 -11.29 2.10
C ALA A 27 -5.57 -9.85 2.51
N VAL A 28 -6.50 -8.92 2.27
CA VAL A 28 -6.37 -7.51 2.65
C VAL A 28 -6.32 -7.35 4.17
N ARG A 29 -7.11 -8.14 4.91
CA ARG A 29 -7.03 -8.20 6.38
C ARG A 29 -5.65 -8.66 6.85
N LYS A 30 -5.06 -9.68 6.23
CA LYS A 30 -3.69 -10.13 6.53
C LYS A 30 -2.65 -9.05 6.22
N TRP A 31 -2.80 -8.29 5.13
CA TRP A 31 -1.89 -7.18 4.82
C TRP A 31 -1.92 -6.08 5.88
N ARG A 32 -3.12 -5.75 6.40
CA ARG A 32 -3.27 -4.79 7.51
C ARG A 32 -2.58 -5.29 8.78
N GLN A 33 -2.78 -6.56 9.14
CA GLN A 33 -2.14 -7.17 10.31
C GLN A 33 -0.61 -7.22 10.18
N ALA A 34 -0.10 -7.60 9.00
CA ALA A 34 1.32 -7.64 8.70
C ALA A 34 1.94 -6.26 8.46
N ARG A 35 1.11 -5.22 8.27
CA ARG A 35 1.49 -3.88 7.83
C ARG A 35 2.33 -3.89 6.53
N ALA A 36 2.08 -4.85 5.65
CA ALA A 36 2.82 -5.04 4.41
C ALA A 36 1.91 -5.49 3.26
N ILE A 37 2.13 -4.94 2.06
CA ILE A 37 1.44 -5.33 0.83
C ILE A 37 2.45 -6.07 -0.07
N PRO A 38 2.15 -7.31 -0.51
CA PRO A 38 3.06 -8.07 -1.36
C PRO A 38 3.42 -7.32 -2.66
N PRO A 39 4.70 -7.37 -3.11
CA PRO A 39 5.20 -6.67 -4.31
C PRO A 39 4.30 -6.83 -5.55
N LYS A 40 3.78 -8.04 -5.77
CA LYS A 40 2.94 -8.38 -6.92
C LYS A 40 1.62 -7.61 -7.03
N HIS A 41 1.12 -7.01 -5.94
CA HIS A 41 -0.15 -6.27 -5.93
C HIS A 41 0.03 -4.75 -6.10
N TRP A 42 1.27 -4.25 -6.05
CA TRP A 42 1.56 -2.84 -6.22
C TRP A 42 1.10 -2.27 -7.56
N PRO A 43 1.34 -2.92 -8.72
CA PRO A 43 0.90 -2.39 -10.01
C PRO A 43 -0.62 -2.13 -10.06
N ALA A 44 -1.43 -3.04 -9.49
CA ALA A 44 -2.88 -2.89 -9.44
C ALA A 44 -3.31 -1.74 -8.52
N LEU A 45 -2.64 -1.57 -7.37
CA LEU A 45 -2.92 -0.49 -6.44
C LEU A 45 -2.51 0.88 -7.00
N LEU A 46 -1.34 1.00 -7.61
CA LEU A 46 -0.85 2.24 -8.21
C LEU A 46 -1.81 2.71 -9.32
N ALA A 47 -2.23 1.79 -10.20
CA ALA A 47 -3.23 2.09 -11.25
C ALA A 47 -4.58 2.54 -10.68
N ALA A 48 -5.00 1.98 -9.54
CA ALA A 48 -6.31 2.26 -8.93
C ALA A 48 -6.35 3.55 -8.09
N THR A 49 -5.23 3.92 -7.49
CA THR A 49 -5.15 5.02 -6.50
C THR A 49 -4.47 6.26 -7.05
N GLY A 50 -3.77 6.15 -8.19
CA GLY A 50 -2.91 7.21 -8.70
C GLY A 50 -1.66 7.45 -7.83
N LEU A 51 -1.36 6.54 -6.90
CA LEU A 51 -0.16 6.62 -6.07
C LEU A 51 1.09 6.39 -6.92
N SER A 52 2.22 6.91 -6.45
CA SER A 52 3.55 6.67 -7.02
C SER A 52 4.35 5.72 -6.12
N PHE A 53 5.43 5.13 -6.64
CA PHE A 53 6.29 4.20 -5.88
C PHE A 53 6.82 4.79 -4.57
N GLY A 54 6.95 6.12 -4.46
CA GLY A 54 7.35 6.81 -3.21
C GLY A 54 6.33 6.69 -2.07
N ASP A 55 5.09 6.30 -2.35
CA ASP A 55 4.04 6.09 -1.33
C ASP A 55 4.07 4.67 -0.71
N MET A 56 4.99 3.79 -1.16
CA MET A 56 5.08 2.42 -0.65
C MET A 56 5.45 2.37 0.85
N PRO A 57 4.70 1.65 1.71
CA PRO A 57 5.06 1.32 3.07
C PRO A 57 6.39 0.56 3.05
N GLY A 58 7.38 1.05 3.79
CA GLY A 58 8.71 0.44 3.81
C GLY A 58 9.67 0.93 2.72
N ALA A 59 9.26 1.85 1.82
CA ALA A 59 10.22 2.64 1.05
C ALA A 59 10.88 3.64 2.01
N SER A 60 11.93 3.19 2.70
CA SER A 60 12.80 4.03 3.52
C SER A 60 13.29 5.18 2.65
N VAL A 61 12.60 6.33 2.72
CA VAL A 61 13.24 7.60 2.43
C VAL A 61 14.20 7.79 3.59
N THR A 62 15.42 7.27 3.43
CA THR A 62 16.57 7.84 4.12
C THR A 62 16.63 9.28 3.66
N VAL A 63 16.05 10.18 4.45
CA VAL A 63 16.41 11.58 4.40
C VAL A 63 17.88 11.59 4.81
N PRO A 64 18.83 11.97 3.94
CA PRO A 64 20.19 12.19 4.42
C PRO A 64 20.08 13.32 5.43
N ALA A 65 20.35 12.99 6.71
CA ALA A 65 20.50 13.99 7.74
C ALA A 65 21.67 14.87 7.32
N ASP A 66 21.37 16.12 6.96
CA ASP A 66 22.37 17.15 6.73
C ASP A 66 23.17 17.36 8.03
N PRO A 67 24.49 17.16 8.05
CA PRO A 67 25.30 17.55 9.20
C PRO A 67 25.58 19.06 9.12
N ALA A 68 25.10 19.79 10.14
CA ALA A 68 25.45 21.18 10.41
C ALA A 68 26.91 21.34 10.86
#